data_AF-A0A957LQU6-F1
#
_entry.id   AF-A0A957LQU6-F1
#
_cell.length_a   1.000
_cell.length_b   1.000
_cell.length_c   1.000
_cell.angle_alpha   90.00
_cell.angle_beta   90.00
_cell.angle_gamma   90.00
#
_symmetry.space_group_name_H-M   'P 1'
#
loop_
_entity.id
_entity.type
_entity.pdbx_description
1 polymer ?
#
loop_
_entity_poly.entity_id
_entity_poly.type
_entity_poly.pdbx_seq_one_letter_code
_entity_poly.pdbx_strand_id
1 'polypeptide(L)'
;MYILDSDTLTHLHAGNLNVAAQLRACADPDVCITIITKIELLRGRFDFLLKAASGADLLRAQRLLMRTEELLEQLVVLPFDTESSRRFDLLSQQSKLRKVGRADLLIASIALGQRATLVTRNLRHFSVIPDLRVVNWVD
;
A
#
# COMPACT_ATOMS: atom_id res chain seq x y z
N MET A 1 -10.85 -5.51 -8.44
CA MET A 1 -10.24 -4.96 -7.22
C MET A 1 -8.80 -4.57 -7.48
N TYR A 2 -8.43 -3.36 -7.06
CA TYR A 2 -7.08 -2.81 -7.12
C TYR A 2 -6.60 -2.53 -5.71
N ILE A 3 -5.36 -2.91 -5.42
CA ILE A 3 -4.71 -2.61 -4.14
C ILE A 3 -3.71 -1.49 -4.38
N LEU A 4 -3.90 -0.35 -3.72
CA LEU A 4 -2.95 0.76 -3.80
C LEU A 4 -1.82 0.56 -2.80
N ASP A 5 -0.60 0.74 -3.28
CA ASP A 5 0.57 0.94 -2.44
C ASP A 5 0.56 2.36 -1.81
N SER A 6 1.35 2.55 -0.76
CA SER A 6 1.53 3.80 0.00
C SER A 6 1.86 5.00 -0.88
N ASP A 7 2.78 4.84 -1.84
CA ASP A 7 3.16 5.88 -2.80
C ASP A 7 1.98 6.28 -3.68
N THR A 8 1.26 5.29 -4.22
CA THR A 8 0.09 5.52 -5.08
C THR A 8 -1.03 6.24 -4.32
N LEU A 9 -1.28 5.85 -3.06
CA LEU A 9 -2.25 6.51 -2.19
C LEU A 9 -1.88 7.99 -1.94
N THR A 10 -0.59 8.26 -1.73
CA THR A 10 -0.09 9.62 -1.55
C THR A 10 -0.33 10.47 -2.80
N HIS A 11 -0.08 9.92 -3.99
CA HIS A 11 -0.34 10.61 -5.26
C HIS A 11 -1.84 10.81 -5.52
N LEU A 12 -2.69 9.85 -5.17
CA LEU A 12 -4.14 10.00 -5.25
C LEU A 12 -4.61 11.17 -4.38
N HIS A 13 -4.15 11.23 -3.13
CA HIS A 13 -4.52 12.31 -2.21
C HIS A 13 -3.98 13.69 -2.66
N ALA A 14 -2.82 13.70 -3.33
CA ALA A 14 -2.26 14.91 -3.95
C ALA A 14 -3.00 15.34 -5.24
N GLY A 15 -4.03 14.63 -5.67
CA GLY A 15 -4.81 14.97 -6.86
C GLY A 15 -4.09 14.66 -8.17
N ASN A 16 -3.21 13.65 -8.21
CA ASN A 16 -2.52 13.25 -9.43
C ASN A 16 -3.54 12.87 -10.53
N LEU A 17 -3.48 13.60 -11.65
CA LEU A 17 -4.42 13.46 -12.76
C LEU A 17 -4.37 12.09 -13.44
N ASN A 18 -3.20 11.45 -13.51
CA ASN A 18 -3.04 10.11 -14.08
C ASN A 18 -3.75 9.07 -13.22
N VAL A 19 -3.53 9.11 -11.90
CA VAL A 19 -4.20 8.20 -10.96
C VAL A 19 -5.72 8.41 -11.00
N ALA A 20 -6.17 9.67 -11.04
CA ALA A 20 -7.59 9.99 -11.16
C ALA A 20 -8.20 9.51 -12.50
N ALA A 21 -7.47 9.63 -13.60
CA ALA A 21 -7.91 9.14 -14.90
C ALA A 21 -8.03 7.61 -14.93
N GLN A 22 -7.04 6.89 -14.38
CA GLN A 22 -7.08 5.43 -14.26
C GLN A 22 -8.24 4.95 -13.40
N LEU A 23 -8.51 5.64 -12.28
CA LEU A 23 -9.68 5.36 -11.44
C LEU A 23 -11.00 5.55 -12.19
N ARG A 24 -11.14 6.63 -12.98
CA ARG A 24 -12.34 6.87 -13.79
C ARG A 24 -12.51 5.88 -14.94
N ALA A 25 -11.40 5.41 -15.51
CA ALA A 25 -11.40 4.45 -16.61
C ALA A 25 -11.79 3.04 -16.16
N CYS A 26 -11.56 2.71 -14.88
CA CYS A 26 -12.11 1.51 -14.29
C CYS A 26 -13.62 1.71 -14.05
N ALA A 27 -14.46 0.84 -14.61
CA ALA A 27 -15.88 0.82 -14.26
C ALA A 27 -16.02 0.26 -12.84
N ASP A 28 -16.43 1.11 -11.89
CA ASP A 28 -16.62 0.79 -10.47
C ASP A 28 -15.43 0.05 -9.83
N PRO A 29 -14.25 0.70 -9.72
CA PRO A 29 -13.09 0.05 -9.16
C PRO A 29 -13.28 -0.10 -7.65
N ASP A 30 -13.35 -1.35 -7.20
CA ASP A 30 -13.11 -1.67 -5.80
C ASP A 30 -11.62 -1.41 -5.48
N VAL A 31 -11.35 -0.27 -4.83
CA VAL A 31 -10.01 0.23 -4.50
C VAL A 31 -9.77 0.06 -3.01
N CYS A 32 -8.74 -0.71 -2.70
CA CYS A 32 -8.40 -1.07 -1.34
C CYS A 32 -6.93 -0.76 -1.04
N ILE A 33 -6.56 -0.82 0.23
CA ILE A 33 -5.18 -0.91 0.67
C ILE A 33 -4.98 -2.17 1.50
N THR A 34 -3.74 -2.58 1.72
CA THR A 34 -3.45 -3.68 2.65
C THR A 34 -3.32 -3.18 4.08
N ILE A 35 -3.52 -4.07 5.06
CA ILE A 35 -3.18 -3.80 6.45
C ILE A 35 -1.69 -3.43 6.63
N ILE A 36 -0.81 -3.94 5.77
CA ILE A 36 0.62 -3.62 5.79
C ILE A 36 0.85 -2.15 5.41
N THR A 37 0.22 -1.69 4.32
CA THR A 37 0.25 -0.29 3.90
C THR A 37 -0.29 0.64 4.99
N LYS A 38 -1.38 0.25 5.67
CA LYS A 38 -1.91 0.99 6.83
C LYS A 38 -0.89 1.11 7.95
N ILE A 39 -0.22 0.00 8.32
CA ILE A 39 0.82 -0.01 9.36
C ILE A 39 1.98 0.90 8.98
N GLU A 40 2.45 0.87 7.74
CA GLU A 40 3.57 1.68 7.27
C GLU A 40 3.27 3.19 7.35
N LEU A 41 2.09 3.59 6.89
CA LEU A 41 1.64 4.99 6.95
C LEU A 41 1.55 5.46 8.40
N LEU A 42 0.87 4.71 9.27
CA LEU A 42 0.70 5.08 10.67
C LEU A 42 2.04 5.11 11.42
N ARG A 43 2.92 4.13 11.21
CA ARG A 43 4.27 4.11 11.79
C ARG A 43 5.04 5.37 11.41
N GLY A 44 5.02 5.77 10.14
CA GLY A 44 5.66 7.01 9.69
C GLY A 44 5.10 8.26 10.38
N ARG A 45 3.79 8.31 10.64
CA ARG A 45 3.15 9.42 11.38
C ARG A 45 3.50 9.42 12.86
N PHE A 46 3.47 8.26 13.51
CA PHE A 46 3.87 8.11 14.91
C PHE A 46 5.32 8.53 15.11
N ASP A 47 6.23 8.02 14.28
CA ASP A 47 7.64 8.38 14.33
C ASP A 47 7.86 9.87 14.13
N PHE A 48 7.15 10.50 13.19
CA PHE A 48 7.28 11.93 12.94
C PHE A 48 6.79 12.76 14.13
N LEU A 49 5.68 12.36 14.77
CA LEU A 49 5.15 13.06 15.95
C LEU A 49 6.08 12.92 17.16
N LEU A 50 6.58 11.72 17.43
CA LEU A 50 7.46 11.44 18.58
C LEU A 50 8.85 12.07 18.45
N LYS A 51 9.33 12.30 17.21
CA LYS A 51 10.64 12.91 16.93
C LYS A 51 10.58 14.42 16.68
N ALA A 52 9.41 15.06 16.80
CA ALA A 52 9.25 16.48 16.53
C ALA A 52 10.15 17.33 17.45
N ALA A 53 10.96 18.21 16.85
CA ALA A 53 11.99 18.98 17.57
C ALA A 53 11.50 20.34 18.10
N SER A 54 10.31 20.78 17.67
CA SER A 54 9.73 22.07 18.05
C SER A 54 8.21 21.98 18.22
N GLY A 55 7.62 22.96 18.90
CA GLY A 55 6.15 23.06 19.01
C GLY A 55 5.46 23.19 17.64
N ALA A 56 6.09 23.89 16.69
CA ALA A 56 5.58 24.00 15.33
C ALA A 56 5.60 22.64 14.60
N ASP A 57 6.67 21.87 14.77
CA ASP A 57 6.78 20.51 14.22
C ASP A 57 5.75 19.57 14.86
N LEU A 58 5.54 19.67 16.17
CA LEU A 58 4.57 18.85 16.89
C LEU A 58 3.15 19.10 16.36
N LEU A 59 2.75 20.37 16.24
CA LEU A 59 1.45 20.75 15.68
C LEU A 59 1.30 20.27 14.22
N ARG A 60 2.38 20.35 13.43
CA ARG A 60 2.37 19.85 12.05
C ARG A 60 2.23 18.32 12.00
N ALA A 61 3.02 17.60 12.79
CA ALA A 61 2.99 16.14 12.83
C ALA A 61 1.63 15.62 13.31
N GLN A 62 1.05 16.26 14.32
CA GLN A 62 -0.29 15.93 14.83
C GLN A 62 -1.35 16.09 13.73
N ARG A 63 -1.35 17.23 13.01
CA ARG A 63 -2.27 17.45 11.89
C ARG A 63 -2.12 16.38 10.80
N LEU A 64 -0.89 15.96 10.49
CA LEU A 64 -0.65 14.93 9.48
C LEU A 64 -1.11 13.54 9.93
N LEU A 65 -0.96 13.21 11.22
CA LEU A 65 -1.48 11.97 11.78
C LEU A 65 -3.01 11.93 11.64
N MET A 66 -3.71 12.94 12.16
CA MET A 66 -5.19 12.99 12.13
C MET A 66 -5.73 12.90 10.70
N ARG A 67 -5.15 13.66 9.75
CA ARG A 67 -5.53 13.56 8.32
C ARG A 67 -5.30 12.17 7.71
N THR A 68 -4.26 11.48 8.15
CA THR A 68 -3.98 10.12 7.67
C THR A 68 -4.99 9.14 8.22
N GLU A 69 -5.39 9.28 9.49
CA GLU A 69 -6.45 8.45 10.10
C GLU A 69 -7.80 8.68 9.40
N GLU A 70 -8.20 9.93 9.20
CA GLU A 70 -9.42 10.30 8.46
C GLU A 70 -9.44 9.72 7.03
N LEU A 71 -8.29 9.72 6.34
CA LEU A 71 -8.17 9.10 5.02
C LEU A 71 -8.33 7.58 5.10
N LEU A 72 -7.68 6.94 6.07
CA LEU A 72 -7.72 5.48 6.24
C LEU A 72 -9.12 4.97 6.59
N GLU A 73 -9.95 5.77 7.26
CA GLU A 73 -11.35 5.44 7.56
C GLU A 73 -12.24 5.40 6.31
N GLN A 74 -11.84 6.08 5.23
CA GLN A 74 -12.58 6.10 3.96
C GLN A 74 -12.20 4.94 3.03
N LEU A 75 -11.17 4.16 3.37
CA LEU A 75 -10.62 3.12 2.52
C LEU A 75 -10.95 1.72 3.06
N VAL A 76 -11.19 0.79 2.15
CA VAL A 76 -11.24 -0.64 2.51
C VAL A 76 -9.83 -1.12 2.78
N VAL A 77 -9.61 -1.65 4.00
CA VAL A 77 -8.33 -2.22 4.43
C VAL A 77 -8.44 -3.73 4.41
N LEU A 78 -7.71 -4.35 3.49
CA LEU A 78 -7.65 -5.81 3.37
C LEU A 78 -6.78 -6.40 4.50
N PRO A 79 -7.33 -7.31 5.33
CA PRO A 79 -6.58 -7.97 6.37
C PRO A 79 -5.58 -8.98 5.80
N PHE A 80 -4.61 -9.39 6.62
CA PHE A 80 -3.80 -10.56 6.34
C PHE A 80 -4.54 -11.81 6.82
N ASP A 81 -5.19 -12.51 5.90
CA ASP A 81 -6.07 -13.64 6.18
C ASP A 81 -5.39 -15.02 5.95
N THR A 82 -6.16 -16.10 6.11
CA THR A 82 -5.68 -17.47 5.93
C THR A 82 -5.13 -17.73 4.52
N GLU A 83 -5.78 -17.22 3.48
CA GLU A 83 -5.29 -17.41 2.11
C GLU A 83 -4.01 -16.59 1.86
N SER A 84 -3.93 -15.38 2.39
CA SER A 84 -2.72 -14.55 2.38
C SER A 84 -1.55 -15.27 3.07
N SER A 85 -1.79 -15.93 4.20
CA SER A 85 -0.78 -16.76 4.89
C SER A 85 -0.29 -17.89 4.01
N ARG A 86 -1.20 -18.62 3.36
CA ARG A 86 -0.83 -19.72 2.45
C ARG A 86 0.02 -19.21 1.29
N ARG A 87 -0.32 -18.05 0.72
CA ARG A 87 0.47 -17.40 -0.33
C ARG A 87 1.85 -17.00 0.19
N PHE A 88 1.95 -16.46 1.39
CA PHE A 88 3.21 -16.10 2.02
C PHE A 88 4.15 -17.30 2.19
N ASP A 89 3.63 -18.43 2.68
CA ASP A 89 4.44 -19.65 2.85
C ASP A 89 5.00 -20.14 1.50
N LEU A 90 4.18 -20.13 0.46
CA LEU A 90 4.62 -20.50 -0.89
C LEU A 90 5.67 -19.55 -1.45
N LEU A 91 5.50 -18.24 -1.29
CA LEU A 91 6.46 -17.24 -1.78
C LEU A 91 7.78 -17.30 -1.00
N SER A 92 7.73 -17.45 0.33
CA SER A 92 8.92 -17.44 1.19
C SER A 92 9.86 -18.62 0.97
N GLN A 93 9.33 -19.75 0.48
CA GLN A 93 10.12 -20.93 0.10
C GLN A 93 10.90 -20.73 -1.21
N GLN A 94 10.54 -19.74 -2.03
CA GLN A 94 11.20 -19.49 -3.30
C GLN A 94 12.53 -18.76 -3.10
N SER A 95 13.64 -19.43 -3.39
CA SER A 95 15.00 -18.86 -3.25
C SER A 95 15.20 -17.54 -4.00
N LYS A 96 14.57 -17.39 -5.17
CA LYS A 96 14.61 -16.17 -5.98
C LYS A 96 13.96 -14.95 -5.31
N LEU A 97 13.06 -15.15 -4.36
CA LEU A 97 12.34 -14.09 -3.65
C LEU A 97 12.99 -13.68 -2.34
N ARG A 98 14.13 -14.28 -1.95
CA ARG A 98 14.84 -13.95 -0.69
C ARG A 98 15.29 -12.48 -0.60
N LYS A 99 15.44 -11.80 -1.73
CA LYS A 99 15.83 -10.38 -1.79
C LYS A 99 14.62 -9.42 -1.78
N VAL A 100 13.41 -9.93 -1.92
CA VAL A 100 12.19 -9.12 -1.84
C VAL A 100 12.01 -8.68 -0.38
N GLY A 101 11.70 -7.41 -0.17
CA GLY A 101 11.49 -6.87 1.16
C GLY A 101 10.34 -7.60 1.87
N ARG A 102 10.42 -7.70 3.21
CA ARG A 102 9.38 -8.39 3.99
C ARG A 102 8.00 -7.76 3.81
N ALA A 103 7.93 -6.43 3.78
CA ALA A 103 6.67 -5.70 3.56
C ALA A 103 6.11 -5.99 2.15
N ASP A 104 6.94 -5.86 1.11
CA ASP A 104 6.58 -6.20 -0.27
C ASP A 104 6.06 -7.64 -0.39
N LEU A 105 6.71 -8.60 0.27
CA LEU A 105 6.28 -9.98 0.27
C LEU A 105 4.89 -10.16 0.90
N LEU A 106 4.62 -9.50 2.04
CA LEU A 106 3.32 -9.53 2.70
C LEU A 106 2.22 -8.84 1.87
N ILE A 107 2.52 -7.70 1.26
CA ILE A 107 1.61 -6.99 0.34
C ILE A 107 1.27 -7.90 -0.84
N ALA A 108 2.28 -8.52 -1.45
CA ALA A 108 2.10 -9.45 -2.56
C ALA A 108 1.29 -10.69 -2.16
N SER A 109 1.50 -11.22 -0.96
CA SER A 109 0.70 -12.34 -0.44
C SER A 109 -0.78 -11.99 -0.32
N ILE A 110 -1.11 -10.82 0.21
CA ILE A 110 -2.50 -10.34 0.28
C ILE A 110 -3.07 -10.15 -1.13
N ALA A 111 -2.32 -9.50 -2.02
CA ALA A 111 -2.77 -9.27 -3.40
C ALA A 111 -3.05 -10.57 -4.15
N LEU A 112 -2.19 -11.58 -4.02
CA LEU A 112 -2.39 -12.90 -4.62
C LEU A 112 -3.59 -13.63 -4.00
N GLY A 113 -3.74 -13.59 -2.67
CA GLY A 113 -4.84 -14.26 -1.99
C GLY A 113 -6.20 -13.71 -2.39
N GLN A 114 -6.25 -12.39 -2.57
CA GLN A 114 -7.43 -11.65 -3.00
C GLN A 114 -7.61 -11.59 -4.52
N ARG A 115 -6.70 -12.20 -5.29
CA ARG A 115 -6.65 -12.14 -6.76
C ARG A 115 -6.74 -10.69 -7.27
N ALA A 116 -6.13 -9.75 -6.55
CA ALA A 116 -6.17 -8.34 -6.89
C ALA A 116 -5.06 -7.94 -7.86
N THR A 117 -5.16 -6.75 -8.42
CA THR A 117 -4.06 -6.08 -9.13
C THR A 117 -3.41 -5.07 -8.19
N LEU A 118 -2.10 -5.21 -7.97
CA LEU A 118 -1.33 -4.26 -7.17
C LEU A 118 -0.97 -3.03 -8.01
N VAL A 119 -1.28 -1.84 -7.50
CA VAL A 119 -0.94 -0.56 -8.12
C VAL A 119 0.21 0.07 -7.37
N THR A 120 1.40 0.06 -7.98
CA THR A 120 2.63 0.59 -7.39
C THR A 120 3.52 1.21 -8.46
N ARG A 121 4.30 2.22 -8.06
CA ARG A 121 5.39 2.78 -8.87
C ARG A 121 6.59 1.82 -8.92
N ASN A 122 6.75 0.98 -7.90
CA ASN A 122 7.92 0.15 -7.70
C ASN A 122 7.81 -1.20 -8.44
N LEU A 123 7.44 -1.17 -9.72
CA LEU A 123 7.17 -2.37 -10.54
C LEU A 123 8.28 -3.42 -10.44
N ARG A 124 9.55 -2.99 -10.38
CA ARG A 124 10.73 -3.87 -10.30
C ARG A 124 10.76 -4.76 -9.07
N HIS A 125 10.21 -4.30 -7.93
CA HIS A 125 10.21 -5.08 -6.69
C HIS A 125 9.19 -6.22 -6.76
N PHE A 126 8.08 -6.00 -7.46
CA PHE A 126 6.95 -6.92 -7.50
C PHE A 126 6.92 -7.78 -8.77
N SER A 127 7.56 -7.35 -9.87
CA SER A 127 7.57 -8.08 -11.14
C SER A 127 8.25 -9.45 -11.08
N VAL A 128 9.08 -9.68 -10.06
CA VAL A 128 9.73 -10.99 -9.84
C VAL A 128 8.82 -12.01 -9.17
N ILE A 129 7.69 -11.57 -8.62
CA ILE A 129 6.73 -12.39 -7.88
C ILE A 129 5.80 -13.09 -8.89
N PRO A 130 5.77 -14.43 -8.91
CA PRO A 130 4.92 -15.17 -9.83
C PRO A 130 3.43 -14.85 -9.65
N ASP A 131 2.70 -14.81 -10.75
CA ASP A 131 1.23 -14.65 -10.83
C ASP A 131 0.68 -13.34 -10.26
N LEU A 132 1.54 -12.45 -9.76
CA LEU A 132 1.13 -11.15 -9.23
C LEU A 132 0.88 -10.18 -10.38
N ARG A 133 -0.34 -9.66 -10.47
CA ARG A 133 -0.68 -8.59 -11.41
C ARG A 133 -0.23 -7.26 -10.81
N VAL A 134 0.62 -6.54 -11.54
CA VAL A 134 1.17 -5.24 -11.10
C VAL A 134 0.99 -4.22 -12.21
N VAL A 135 0.52 -3.02 -11.86
CA VAL A 135 0.38 -1.88 -12.77
C VAL A 135 0.91 -0.61 -12.12
N ASN A 136 1.35 0.34 -12.95
CA ASN A 136 1.70 1.69 -12.51
C ASN A 136 0.65 2.67 -13.03
N TRP A 137 0.09 3.48 -12.15
CA TRP A 137 -0.91 4.50 -12.47
C TRP A 137 -0.40 5.93 -12.28
N VAL A 138 0.79 6.09 -11.73
CA VAL A 138 1.30 7.41 -11.33
C VAL A 138 2.06 8.08 -12.47
N ASP A 139 2.85 7.29 -13.20
CA ASP A 139 3.71 7.75 -14.29
C ASP A 139 2.97 7.87 -15.63
#